data_AF-A0A1M2VKA0-F1
#
_entry.id   AF-A0A1M2VKA0-F1
#
_cell.length_a   1.000
_cell.length_b   1.000
_cell.length_c   1.000
_cell.angle_alpha   90.00
_cell.angle_beta   90.00
_cell.angle_gamma   90.00
#
_symmetry.space_group_name_H-M   'P 1'
#
loop_
_entity.id
_entity.type
_entity.pdbx_description
1 polymer ?
#
loop_
_entity_poly.entity_id
_entity_poly.type
_entity_poly.pdbx_seq_one_letter_code
_entity_poly.pdbx_strand_id
1 'polypeptide(L)'
;MSLFRSLSLAGSLAGAVWNLAFAVRLLALSRSLGGENESEWESAIDVRAVDSVRLVWGLLFVYFAAASASCFIGFVGLAKHVRLFVRIYRDYSIADFVFVTLATLGVSYTTFRSSTVRSTVCEELSSHPELMRDMGEVGLSLENCEQWFERAVVAVLGVMFILIVVRLHIVIALSQYYRHIGQKAHHGLRPIKTDMPMQRIYLVNTPSSSSPSSSSSHSRSHHFTSGEDVAVYATVPVGSMSEEDARNMHATEAWIAPPGTGAPRTHRHSHSHSHAHSHSRSHRHSHSLSGRAADARQAAAPTDDEKAAFLA
;
A
#
# COMPACT_ATOMS: atom_id res chain seq x y z
N MET A 1 9.92 20.94 -3.94
CA MET A 1 9.07 19.77 -4.25
C MET A 1 9.39 19.09 -5.59
N SER A 2 9.93 19.78 -6.60
CA SER A 2 10.22 19.14 -7.92
C SER A 2 11.40 18.16 -7.89
N LEU A 3 12.45 18.43 -7.11
CA LEU A 3 13.66 17.59 -7.05
C LEU A 3 13.38 16.17 -6.56
N PHE A 4 12.67 15.99 -5.44
CA PHE A 4 12.30 14.65 -4.94
C PHE A 4 11.44 13.86 -5.92
N ARG A 5 10.56 14.55 -6.66
CA ARG A 5 9.71 13.92 -7.67
C ARG A 5 10.53 13.48 -8.88
N SER A 6 11.43 14.34 -9.36
CA SER A 6 12.34 14.02 -10.46
C SER A 6 13.28 12.86 -10.08
N LEU A 7 13.84 12.88 -8.88
CA LEU A 7 14.70 11.81 -8.36
C LEU A 7 13.95 10.48 -8.23
N SER A 8 12.70 10.51 -7.73
CA SER A 8 11.85 9.31 -7.62
C SER A 8 11.44 8.76 -9.00
N LEU A 9 11.15 9.64 -9.97
CA LEU A 9 10.85 9.24 -11.35
C LEU A 9 12.07 8.65 -12.04
N ALA A 10 13.24 9.29 -11.91
CA ALA A 10 14.50 8.80 -12.46
C ALA A 10 14.88 7.45 -11.83
N GLY A 11 14.73 7.31 -10.51
CA GLY A 11 14.97 6.04 -9.80
C GLY A 11 14.01 4.93 -10.25
N SER A 12 12.73 5.24 -10.43
CA SER A 12 11.73 4.26 -10.93
C SER A 12 12.04 3.81 -12.36
N LEU A 13 12.44 4.74 -13.23
CA LEU A 13 12.78 4.44 -14.62
C LEU A 13 14.08 3.64 -14.71
N ALA A 14 15.13 4.07 -14.01
CA ALA A 14 16.39 3.35 -13.93
C ALA A 14 16.20 1.94 -13.38
N GLY A 15 15.39 1.80 -12.32
CA GLY A 15 15.01 0.50 -11.76
C GLY A 15 14.29 -0.38 -12.79
N ALA A 16 13.31 0.16 -13.54
CA ALA A 16 12.62 -0.59 -14.58
C ALA A 16 13.57 -1.06 -15.69
N VAL A 17 14.43 -0.17 -16.19
CA VAL A 17 15.40 -0.49 -17.25
C VAL A 17 16.39 -1.56 -16.78
N TRP A 18 16.91 -1.42 -15.56
CA TRP A 18 17.89 -2.34 -15.02
C TRP A 18 17.29 -3.73 -14.74
N ASN A 19 16.09 -3.79 -14.15
CA ASN A 19 15.37 -5.06 -13.94
C ASN A 19 15.00 -5.73 -15.27
N LEU A 20 14.59 -4.96 -16.28
CA LEU A 20 14.31 -5.49 -17.62
C LEU A 20 15.58 -6.04 -18.28
N ALA A 21 16.69 -5.30 -18.21
CA ALA A 21 17.96 -5.74 -18.74
C ALA A 21 18.40 -7.06 -18.10
N PHE A 22 18.26 -7.21 -16.78
CA PHE A 22 18.51 -8.47 -16.10
C PHE A 22 17.56 -9.58 -16.55
N ALA A 23 16.24 -9.33 -16.65
CA ALA A 23 15.30 -10.33 -17.13
C ALA A 23 15.64 -10.83 -18.54
N VAL A 24 16.01 -9.93 -19.46
CA VAL A 24 16.41 -10.27 -20.83
C VAL A 24 17.72 -11.06 -20.85
N ARG A 25 18.72 -10.65 -20.05
CA ARG A 25 19.99 -11.38 -19.92
C ARG A 25 19.77 -12.78 -19.35
N LEU A 26 18.91 -12.90 -18.33
CA LEU A 26 18.59 -14.19 -17.74
C LEU A 26 17.89 -15.10 -18.75
N LEU A 27 16.96 -14.55 -19.53
CA LEU A 27 16.27 -15.28 -20.58
C LEU A 27 17.24 -15.74 -21.67
N ALA A 28 18.19 -14.90 -22.07
CA ALA A 28 19.23 -15.25 -23.03
C ALA A 28 20.11 -16.40 -22.51
N LEU A 29 20.56 -16.33 -21.25
CA LEU A 29 21.35 -17.38 -20.61
C LEU A 29 20.56 -18.67 -20.42
N SER A 30 19.26 -18.59 -20.10
CA SER A 30 18.41 -19.78 -20.01
C SER A 30 18.26 -20.49 -21.36
N ARG A 31 18.30 -19.74 -22.47
CA ARG A 31 18.23 -20.32 -23.82
C ARG A 31 19.54 -20.97 -24.23
N SER A 32 20.68 -20.44 -23.82
CA SER A 32 21.96 -21.10 -24.08
C SER A 32 22.11 -22.39 -23.28
N LEU A 33 21.65 -22.41 -22.02
CA LEU A 33 21.69 -23.61 -21.16
C LEU A 33 20.67 -24.68 -21.56
N GLY A 34 19.56 -24.29 -22.21
CA GLY A 34 18.51 -25.22 -22.63
C GLY A 34 18.82 -26.03 -23.88
N GLY A 35 19.87 -25.68 -24.62
CA GLY A 35 20.13 -26.22 -25.97
C GLY A 35 20.91 -27.53 -26.05
N GLU A 36 21.60 -27.98 -24.99
CA GLU A 36 22.58 -29.08 -25.09
C GLU A 36 22.20 -30.38 -24.33
N ASN A 37 21.05 -30.44 -23.66
CA ASN A 37 20.74 -31.54 -22.71
C ASN A 37 19.99 -32.75 -23.31
N GLU A 38 20.24 -33.12 -24.56
CA GLU A 38 19.61 -34.28 -25.22
C GLU A 38 20.58 -35.47 -25.43
N SER A 39 21.53 -35.70 -24.51
CA SER A 39 22.22 -37.00 -24.44
C SER A 39 21.34 -38.02 -23.71
N GLU A 40 20.53 -38.72 -24.49
CA GLU A 40 19.39 -39.60 -24.13
C GLU A 40 19.65 -40.75 -23.14
N TRP A 41 20.85 -40.90 -22.55
CA TRP A 41 21.24 -42.15 -21.88
C TRP A 41 21.73 -42.07 -20.41
N GLU A 42 21.87 -40.89 -19.80
CA GLU A 42 22.37 -40.76 -18.39
C GLU A 42 21.32 -40.32 -17.34
N SER A 43 20.06 -40.19 -17.75
CA SER A 43 19.04 -39.40 -17.03
C SER A 43 18.17 -40.17 -16.02
N ALA A 44 18.76 -40.93 -15.09
CA ALA A 44 17.98 -41.51 -13.98
C ALA A 44 18.26 -40.87 -12.62
N ILE A 45 19.49 -40.39 -12.38
CA ILE A 45 19.90 -39.86 -11.07
C ILE A 45 19.96 -38.32 -11.07
N ASP A 46 20.23 -37.69 -12.23
CA ASP A 46 20.41 -36.23 -12.34
C ASP A 46 19.13 -35.41 -12.61
N VAL A 47 18.01 -36.08 -12.87
CA VAL A 47 16.72 -35.43 -13.19
C VAL A 47 16.30 -34.43 -12.10
N ARG A 48 16.63 -34.70 -10.84
CA ARG A 48 16.21 -33.87 -9.70
C ARG A 48 17.04 -32.58 -9.52
N ALA A 49 18.32 -32.61 -9.86
CA ALA A 49 19.20 -31.45 -9.72
C ALA A 49 18.97 -30.43 -10.85
N VAL A 50 18.83 -30.92 -12.09
CA VAL A 50 18.56 -30.10 -13.28
C VAL A 50 17.24 -29.32 -13.14
N ASP A 51 16.23 -29.92 -12.53
CA ASP A 51 14.92 -29.29 -12.34
C ASP A 51 14.97 -28.13 -11.33
N SER A 52 15.80 -28.26 -10.29
CA SER A 52 15.97 -27.22 -9.26
C SER A 52 16.61 -25.96 -9.82
N VAL A 53 17.65 -26.11 -10.66
CA VAL A 53 18.31 -24.98 -11.31
C VAL A 53 17.34 -24.26 -12.25
N ARG A 54 16.64 -24.99 -13.11
CA ARG A 54 15.63 -24.42 -14.02
C ARG A 54 14.52 -23.68 -13.27
N LEU A 55 14.06 -24.24 -12.16
CA LEU A 55 13.06 -23.61 -11.30
C LEU A 55 13.59 -22.31 -10.70
N VAL A 56 14.80 -22.29 -10.15
CA VAL A 56 15.42 -21.06 -9.61
C VAL A 56 15.57 -20.01 -10.70
N TRP A 57 16.04 -20.38 -11.90
CA TRP A 57 16.16 -19.47 -13.03
C TRP A 57 14.82 -18.90 -13.48
N GLY A 58 13.80 -19.75 -13.61
CA GLY A 58 12.44 -19.32 -13.95
C GLY A 58 11.85 -18.38 -12.89
N LEU A 59 12.04 -18.69 -11.61
CA LEU A 59 11.60 -17.86 -10.49
C LEU A 59 12.29 -16.49 -10.52
N LEU A 60 13.60 -16.47 -10.78
CA LEU A 60 14.39 -15.24 -10.87
C LEU A 60 13.91 -14.37 -12.05
N PHE A 61 13.63 -14.98 -13.20
CA PHE A 61 13.05 -14.30 -14.35
C PHE A 61 11.69 -13.68 -14.02
N VAL A 62 10.77 -14.45 -13.43
CA VAL A 62 9.45 -13.96 -13.03
C VAL A 62 9.56 -12.82 -12.01
N TYR A 63 10.49 -12.92 -11.06
CA TYR A 63 10.77 -11.86 -10.09
C TYR A 63 11.19 -10.55 -10.78
N PHE A 64 12.19 -10.60 -11.67
CA PHE A 64 12.66 -9.40 -12.37
C PHE A 64 11.61 -8.83 -13.35
N ALA A 65 10.81 -9.68 -13.99
CA ALA A 65 9.71 -9.25 -14.83
C ALA A 65 8.62 -8.53 -14.00
N ALA A 66 8.23 -9.10 -12.84
CA ALA A 66 7.29 -8.48 -11.93
C ALA A 66 7.82 -7.15 -11.36
N ALA A 67 9.11 -7.07 -11.04
CA ALA A 67 9.77 -5.85 -10.60
C ALA A 67 9.80 -4.77 -11.70
N SER A 68 10.05 -5.15 -12.95
CA SER A 68 10.00 -4.22 -14.08
C SER A 68 8.58 -3.67 -14.28
N ALA A 69 7.57 -4.55 -14.28
CA ALA A 69 6.17 -4.17 -14.42
C ALA A 69 5.71 -3.24 -13.29
N SER A 70 6.09 -3.53 -12.04
CA SER A 70 5.73 -2.70 -10.89
C SER A 70 6.41 -1.33 -10.94
N CYS A 71 7.69 -1.25 -11.31
CA CYS A 71 8.40 0.02 -11.53
C CYS A 71 7.75 0.85 -12.65
N PHE A 72 7.25 0.21 -13.71
CA PHE A 72 6.50 0.89 -14.77
C PHE A 72 5.16 1.43 -14.27
N ILE A 73 4.40 0.62 -13.50
CA ILE A 73 3.14 1.05 -12.87
C ILE A 73 3.39 2.23 -11.91
N GLY A 74 4.47 2.17 -11.13
CA GLY A 74 4.90 3.25 -10.23
C GLY A 74 5.20 4.55 -10.99
N PHE A 75 5.96 4.45 -12.08
CA PHE A 75 6.25 5.58 -12.96
C PHE A 75 4.97 6.21 -13.54
N VAL A 76 4.07 5.40 -14.09
CA VAL A 76 2.79 5.87 -14.65
C VAL A 76 1.92 6.51 -13.56
N GLY A 77 1.87 5.92 -12.37
CA GLY A 77 1.14 6.45 -11.22
C GLY A 77 1.66 7.80 -10.75
N LEU A 78 2.99 7.97 -10.70
CA LEU A 78 3.66 9.23 -10.34
C LEU A 78 3.50 10.30 -11.43
N ALA A 79 3.52 9.91 -12.70
CA ALA A 79 3.33 10.83 -13.84
C ALA A 79 1.88 11.35 -13.90
N LYS A 80 0.90 10.44 -13.81
CA LYS A 80 -0.54 10.77 -13.92
C LYS A 80 -1.20 11.18 -12.60
N HIS A 81 -0.46 11.20 -11.48
CA HIS A 81 -0.98 11.51 -10.13
C HIS A 81 -2.15 10.63 -9.66
N VAL A 82 -2.24 9.38 -10.15
CA VAL A 82 -3.33 8.47 -9.79
C VAL A 82 -2.98 7.72 -8.49
N ARG A 83 -3.74 7.98 -7.42
CA ARG A 83 -3.49 7.41 -6.07
C ARG A 83 -3.47 5.89 -6.02
N LEU A 84 -4.32 5.23 -6.80
CA LEU A 84 -4.44 3.78 -6.82
C LEU A 84 -3.13 3.13 -7.25
N PHE A 85 -2.52 3.62 -8.34
CA PHE A 85 -1.24 3.12 -8.84
C PHE A 85 -0.10 3.38 -7.86
N VAL A 86 -0.08 4.56 -7.21
CA VAL A 86 0.93 4.87 -6.17
C VAL A 86 0.79 3.95 -4.95
N ARG A 87 -0.44 3.58 -4.56
CA ARG A 87 -0.69 2.64 -3.46
C ARG A 87 -0.19 1.24 -3.80
N ILE A 88 -0.55 0.71 -4.98
CA ILE A 88 -0.10 -0.60 -5.45
C ILE A 88 1.43 -0.64 -5.51
N TYR A 89 2.05 0.39 -6.08
CA TYR A 89 3.51 0.47 -6.18
C TYR A 89 4.17 0.51 -4.80
N ARG A 90 3.65 1.29 -3.86
CA ARG A 90 4.16 1.35 -2.48
C ARG A 90 4.09 -0.01 -1.80
N ASP A 91 2.92 -0.66 -1.85
CA ASP A 91 2.70 -1.93 -1.16
C ASP A 91 3.60 -3.03 -1.77
N TYR A 92 3.79 -3.01 -3.11
CA TYR A 92 4.77 -3.85 -3.79
C TYR A 92 6.21 -3.56 -3.33
N SER A 93 6.65 -2.29 -3.32
CA SER A 93 8.01 -1.92 -2.91
C SER A 93 8.31 -2.31 -1.47
N ILE A 94 7.32 -2.28 -0.56
CA ILE A 94 7.47 -2.77 0.81
C ILE A 94 7.66 -4.28 0.82
N ALA A 95 6.83 -5.03 0.09
CA ALA A 95 6.95 -6.48 0.01
C ALA A 95 8.30 -6.91 -0.59
N ASP A 96 8.72 -6.26 -1.67
CA ASP A 96 10.01 -6.48 -2.32
C ASP A 96 11.19 -6.14 -1.39
N PHE A 97 11.10 -5.03 -0.65
CA PHE A 97 12.11 -4.67 0.34
C PHE A 97 12.26 -5.74 1.44
N VAL A 98 11.14 -6.22 1.99
CA VAL A 98 11.15 -7.26 3.02
C VAL A 98 11.71 -8.57 2.45
N PHE A 99 11.25 -8.97 1.26
CA PHE A 99 11.71 -10.18 0.59
C PHE A 99 13.22 -10.14 0.33
N VAL A 100 13.73 -9.06 -0.27
CA VAL A 100 15.17 -8.92 -0.56
C VAL A 100 16.00 -8.87 0.72
N THR A 101 15.52 -8.20 1.77
CA THR A 101 16.22 -8.14 3.05
C THR A 101 16.30 -9.52 3.69
N LEU A 102 15.19 -10.26 3.76
CA LEU A 102 15.16 -11.61 4.31
C LEU A 102 15.98 -12.60 3.48
N ALA A 103 15.91 -12.51 2.14
CA ALA A 103 16.72 -13.34 1.24
C ALA A 103 18.21 -13.03 1.42
N THR A 104 18.60 -11.76 1.50
CA THR A 104 20.00 -11.35 1.75
C THR A 104 20.49 -11.88 3.10
N LEU A 105 19.69 -11.74 4.16
CA LEU A 105 20.03 -12.29 5.48
C LEU A 105 20.12 -13.81 5.46
N GLY A 106 19.19 -14.48 4.77
CA GLY A 106 19.19 -15.93 4.60
C GLY A 106 20.43 -16.43 3.88
N VAL A 107 20.76 -15.84 2.73
CA VAL A 107 21.97 -16.16 1.96
C VAL A 107 23.24 -15.86 2.77
N SER A 108 23.30 -14.73 3.46
CA SER A 108 24.43 -14.41 4.35
C SER A 108 24.59 -15.49 5.40
N TYR A 109 23.49 -15.85 6.06
CA TYR A 109 23.46 -16.80 7.14
C TYR A 109 23.89 -18.20 6.68
N THR A 110 23.35 -18.69 5.56
CA THR A 110 23.73 -20.01 5.02
C THR A 110 25.18 -20.03 4.57
N THR A 111 25.67 -18.93 3.98
CA THR A 111 27.05 -18.82 3.49
C THR A 111 28.07 -18.79 4.64
N PHE A 112 27.79 -18.07 5.73
CA PHE A 112 28.69 -18.02 6.88
C PHE A 112 28.58 -19.24 7.80
N ARG A 113 27.40 -19.87 7.87
CA ARG A 113 27.19 -21.03 8.76
C ARG A 113 27.68 -22.35 8.16
N SER A 114 27.57 -22.51 6.84
CA SER A 114 27.88 -23.77 6.17
C SER A 114 29.22 -23.70 5.46
N SER A 115 30.27 -24.29 6.06
CA SER A 115 31.56 -24.47 5.38
C SER A 115 31.43 -25.31 4.11
N THR A 116 30.47 -26.24 4.08
CA THR A 116 30.18 -27.11 2.93
C THR A 116 29.82 -26.33 1.67
N VAL A 117 29.09 -25.22 1.78
CA VAL A 117 28.73 -24.41 0.60
C VAL A 117 29.98 -23.81 -0.04
N ARG A 118 30.95 -23.39 0.77
CA ARG A 118 32.21 -22.81 0.29
C ARG A 118 33.05 -23.85 -0.43
N SER A 119 33.18 -25.05 0.15
CA SER A 119 33.94 -26.13 -0.48
C SER A 119 33.31 -26.60 -1.79
N THR A 120 31.98 -26.76 -1.83
CA THR A 120 31.28 -27.16 -3.06
C THR A 120 31.42 -26.13 -4.18
N VAL A 121 31.35 -24.83 -3.87
CA VAL A 121 31.55 -23.78 -4.88
C VAL A 121 32.99 -23.78 -5.39
N CYS A 122 33.99 -23.98 -4.53
CA CYS A 122 35.39 -24.06 -4.97
C CYS A 122 35.67 -25.33 -5.80
N GLU A 123 35.05 -26.45 -5.45
CA GLU A 123 35.13 -27.70 -6.22
C GLU A 123 34.51 -27.51 -7.62
N GLU A 124 33.31 -26.94 -7.69
CA GLU A 124 32.63 -26.65 -8.97
C GLU A 124 33.34 -25.58 -9.80
N LEU A 125 33.97 -24.59 -9.15
CA LEU A 125 34.76 -23.59 -9.87
C LEU A 125 36.03 -24.21 -10.46
N SER A 126 36.64 -25.17 -9.74
CA SER A 126 37.82 -25.87 -10.22
C SER A 126 37.54 -26.82 -11.39
N SER A 127 36.29 -27.29 -11.55
CA SER A 127 35.88 -28.11 -12.71
C SER A 127 35.79 -27.30 -14.01
N HIS A 128 35.79 -25.96 -13.92
CA HIS A 128 35.67 -25.05 -15.06
C HIS A 128 36.94 -24.20 -15.27
N PRO A 129 37.99 -24.75 -15.91
CA PRO A 129 39.30 -24.09 -16.02
C PRO A 129 39.27 -22.76 -16.79
N GLU A 130 38.34 -22.61 -17.75
CA GLU A 130 38.18 -21.35 -18.50
C GLU A 130 37.74 -20.19 -17.61
N LEU A 131 36.81 -20.44 -16.68
CA LEU A 131 36.31 -19.43 -15.76
C LEU A 131 37.36 -19.08 -14.69
N MET A 132 38.12 -20.08 -14.27
CA MET A 132 39.29 -19.91 -13.40
C MET A 132 40.40 -19.08 -14.05
N ARG A 133 40.57 -19.15 -15.38
CA ARG A 133 41.59 -18.37 -16.09
C ARG A 133 41.27 -16.88 -16.05
N ASP A 134 40.02 -16.50 -16.30
CA ASP A 134 39.56 -15.11 -16.24
C ASP A 134 39.56 -14.57 -14.80
N MET A 135 39.19 -15.40 -13.82
CA MET A 135 39.22 -15.02 -12.40
C MET A 135 40.63 -15.02 -11.80
N GLY A 136 41.56 -15.78 -12.36
CA GLY A 136 42.96 -15.83 -11.94
C GLY A 136 43.65 -14.47 -12.06
N GLU A 137 43.27 -13.67 -13.07
CA GLU A 137 43.74 -12.28 -13.23
C GLU A 137 43.29 -11.37 -12.08
N VAL A 138 42.18 -11.70 -11.42
CA VAL A 138 41.64 -11.01 -10.23
C VAL A 138 42.26 -11.55 -8.93
N GLY A 139 43.24 -12.46 -9.02
CA GLY A 139 43.97 -13.03 -7.88
C GLY A 139 43.30 -14.25 -7.26
N LEU A 140 42.43 -14.94 -8.00
CA LEU A 140 41.82 -16.20 -7.57
C LEU A 140 42.80 -17.36 -7.83
N SER A 141 43.30 -17.98 -6.75
CA SER A 141 44.07 -19.24 -6.82
C SER A 141 43.31 -20.34 -6.10
N LEU A 142 43.54 -21.60 -6.48
CA LEU A 142 42.89 -22.77 -5.85
C LEU A 142 43.15 -22.81 -4.33
N GLU A 143 44.35 -22.43 -3.91
CA GLU A 143 44.75 -22.37 -2.50
C GLU A 143 44.07 -21.23 -1.72
N ASN A 144 43.68 -20.16 -2.42
CA ASN A 144 43.06 -18.96 -1.84
C ASN A 144 41.56 -18.87 -2.16
N CYS A 145 40.96 -19.91 -2.77
CA CYS A 145 39.58 -19.87 -3.25
C CYS A 145 38.60 -19.58 -2.12
N GLU A 146 38.76 -20.24 -0.97
CA GLU A 146 37.88 -20.06 0.19
C GLU A 146 37.93 -18.62 0.74
N GLN A 147 39.13 -18.07 0.89
CA GLN A 147 39.30 -16.71 1.41
C GLN A 147 38.90 -15.65 0.38
N TRP A 148 39.12 -15.89 -0.92
CA TRP A 148 38.60 -15.03 -1.99
C TRP A 148 37.08 -15.03 -2.00
N PHE A 149 36.46 -16.21 -1.89
CA PHE A 149 35.01 -16.36 -1.82
C PHE A 149 34.44 -15.62 -0.61
N GLU A 150 35.06 -15.74 0.56
CA GLU A 150 34.66 -14.99 1.76
C GLU A 150 34.70 -13.47 1.52
N ARG A 151 35.78 -12.95 0.92
CA ARG A 151 35.88 -11.52 0.56
C ARG A 151 34.84 -11.10 -0.46
N ALA A 152 34.59 -11.93 -1.48
CA ALA A 152 33.59 -11.67 -2.50
C ALA A 152 32.18 -11.62 -1.90
N VAL A 153 31.85 -12.57 -1.01
CA VAL A 153 30.58 -12.59 -0.27
C VAL A 153 30.44 -11.33 0.57
N VAL A 154 31.46 -10.96 1.36
CA VAL A 154 31.42 -9.73 2.18
C VAL A 154 31.23 -8.48 1.31
N ALA A 155 31.91 -8.40 0.16
CA ALA A 155 31.75 -7.31 -0.79
C ALA A 155 30.32 -7.26 -1.36
N VAL A 156 29.76 -8.40 -1.78
CA VAL A 156 28.39 -8.52 -2.27
C VAL A 156 27.39 -8.11 -1.19
N LEU A 157 27.59 -8.53 0.06
CA LEU A 157 26.74 -8.12 1.19
C LEU A 157 26.81 -6.62 1.47
N GLY A 158 28.01 -6.02 1.37
CA GLY A 158 28.18 -4.58 1.47
C GLY A 158 27.41 -3.82 0.38
N VAL A 159 27.49 -4.28 -0.87
CA VAL A 159 26.73 -3.70 -1.98
C VAL A 159 25.22 -3.87 -1.77
N MET A 160 24.76 -5.07 -1.38
CA MET A 160 23.36 -5.34 -1.09
C MET A 160 22.83 -4.48 0.06
N PHE A 161 23.63 -4.25 1.10
CA PHE A 161 23.27 -3.34 2.19
C PHE A 161 23.07 -1.90 1.71
N ILE A 162 23.97 -1.39 0.87
CA ILE A 162 23.81 -0.05 0.25
C ILE A 162 22.52 0.01 -0.56
N LEU A 163 22.23 -1.00 -1.37
CA LEU A 163 20.99 -1.07 -2.17
C LEU A 163 19.74 -1.13 -1.29
N ILE A 164 19.77 -1.86 -0.16
CA ILE A 164 18.69 -1.91 0.83
C ILE A 164 18.45 -0.51 1.41
N VAL A 165 19.50 0.23 1.79
CA VAL A 165 19.38 1.60 2.32
C VAL A 165 18.77 2.55 1.28
N VAL A 166 19.25 2.48 0.03
CA VAL A 166 18.70 3.30 -1.07
C VAL A 166 17.23 2.96 -1.31
N ARG A 167 16.86 1.68 -1.35
CA ARG A 167 15.47 1.23 -1.49
C ARG A 167 14.60 1.70 -0.32
N LEU A 168 15.11 1.62 0.91
CA LEU A 168 14.42 2.10 2.09
C LEU A 168 14.14 3.61 2.00
N HIS A 169 15.12 4.40 1.57
CA HIS A 169 14.93 5.84 1.35
C HIS A 169 13.82 6.12 0.32
N ILE A 170 13.78 5.37 -0.78
CA ILE A 170 12.73 5.49 -1.80
C ILE A 170 11.35 5.14 -1.21
N VAL A 171 11.24 4.05 -0.44
CA VAL A 171 9.99 3.62 0.21
C VAL A 171 9.49 4.68 1.21
N ILE A 172 10.39 5.25 2.01
CA ILE A 172 10.04 6.34 2.95
C ILE A 172 9.56 7.56 2.18
N ALA A 173 10.29 7.98 1.13
CA ALA A 173 9.91 9.12 0.30
C ALA A 173 8.54 8.93 -0.36
N LEU A 174 8.27 7.75 -0.91
CA LEU A 174 6.97 7.39 -1.48
C LEU A 174 5.86 7.40 -0.42
N SER A 175 6.16 6.91 0.79
CA SER A 175 5.20 6.90 1.89
C SER A 175 4.83 8.32 2.34
N GLN A 176 5.81 9.21 2.46
CA GLN A 176 5.58 10.63 2.76
C GLN A 176 4.79 11.31 1.64
N TYR A 177 5.15 11.06 0.38
CA TYR A 177 4.43 11.58 -0.79
C TYR A 177 2.97 11.13 -0.80
N TYR A 178 2.72 9.85 -0.54
CA TYR A 178 1.38 9.29 -0.44
C TYR A 178 0.57 9.94 0.69
N ARG A 179 1.17 10.13 1.89
CA ARG A 179 0.52 10.85 3.01
C ARG A 179 0.16 12.28 2.63
N HIS A 180 1.05 12.98 1.92
CA HIS A 180 0.81 14.36 1.49
C HIS A 180 -0.35 14.47 0.47
N ILE A 181 -0.41 13.55 -0.50
CA ILE A 181 -1.56 13.45 -1.41
C ILE A 181 -2.84 13.12 -0.64
N GLY A 182 -2.77 12.19 0.31
CA GLY A 182 -3.87 11.83 1.21
C GLY A 182 -4.46 13.06 1.91
N GLN A 183 -3.61 13.84 2.57
CA GLN A 183 -4.00 15.07 3.27
C GLN A 183 -4.70 16.07 2.34
N LYS A 184 -4.22 16.28 1.12
CA LYS A 184 -4.86 17.20 0.17
C LYS A 184 -6.28 16.79 -0.27
N ALA A 185 -6.60 15.49 -0.33
CA ALA A 185 -8.01 15.10 -0.57
C ALA A 185 -8.88 15.30 0.66
N HIS A 186 -8.35 15.01 1.85
CA HIS A 186 -9.11 15.20 3.08
C HIS A 186 -9.30 16.67 3.43
N HIS A 187 -8.49 17.60 2.91
CA HIS A 187 -8.79 19.03 3.04
C HIS A 187 -9.93 19.49 2.10
N GLY A 188 -10.25 18.74 1.03
CA GLY A 188 -11.42 19.00 0.17
C GLY A 188 -12.71 18.38 0.69
N LEU A 189 -12.62 17.30 1.47
CA LEU A 189 -13.73 16.70 2.20
C LEU A 189 -13.47 16.91 3.69
N ARG A 190 -13.89 18.08 4.21
CA ARG A 190 -13.83 18.45 5.64
C ARG A 190 -13.96 17.18 6.49
N PRO A 191 -12.91 16.74 7.20
CA PRO A 191 -13.08 15.70 8.19
C PRO A 191 -14.07 16.25 9.19
N ILE A 192 -15.24 15.61 9.29
CA ILE A 192 -16.17 15.83 10.39
C ILE A 192 -15.38 15.44 11.63
N LYS A 193 -14.79 16.45 12.26
CA LYS A 193 -14.02 16.37 13.48
C LYS A 193 -15.01 15.83 14.52
N THR A 194 -14.93 14.56 14.86
CA THR A 194 -15.76 13.97 15.93
C THR A 194 -15.33 14.46 17.32
N ASP A 195 -14.21 15.17 17.41
CA ASP A 195 -13.91 16.11 18.49
C ASP A 195 -14.13 17.53 17.98
N MET A 196 -15.38 17.99 17.99
CA MET A 196 -15.65 19.43 17.93
C MET A 196 -15.53 19.98 19.36
N PRO A 197 -14.37 20.55 19.76
CA PRO A 197 -14.39 21.50 20.87
C PRO A 197 -15.38 22.59 20.48
N MET A 198 -16.24 22.99 21.42
CA MET A 198 -17.22 24.05 21.23
C MET A 198 -16.58 25.21 20.47
N GLN A 199 -17.23 25.70 19.42
CA GLN A 199 -16.68 26.79 18.62
C GLN A 199 -16.92 28.09 19.38
N ARG A 200 -15.84 28.73 19.85
CA ARG A 200 -15.90 30.08 20.44
C ARG A 200 -16.29 31.06 19.34
N ILE A 201 -17.41 31.74 19.52
CA ILE A 201 -17.86 32.82 18.66
C ILE A 201 -17.95 34.12 19.48
N TYR A 202 -17.72 35.24 18.82
CA TYR A 202 -17.87 36.56 19.41
C TYR A 202 -19.16 37.19 18.88
N LEU A 203 -20.03 37.58 19.80
CA LEU A 203 -21.30 38.23 19.54
C LEU A 203 -21.11 39.73 19.77
N VAL A 204 -21.18 40.53 18.72
CA VAL A 204 -21.13 41.99 18.83
C VAL A 204 -22.56 42.51 18.88
N ASN A 205 -22.92 43.26 19.93
CA ASN A 205 -24.18 43.99 19.95
C ASN A 205 -24.08 45.09 18.89
N THR A 206 -24.84 44.95 17.81
CA THR A 206 -25.04 46.08 16.91
C THR A 206 -26.05 47.01 17.59
N PRO A 207 -25.67 48.25 17.98
CA PRO A 207 -26.65 49.19 18.48
C PRO A 207 -27.65 49.44 17.34
N SER A 208 -28.90 49.03 17.56
CA SER A 208 -30.01 49.30 16.65
C SER A 208 -30.14 50.83 16.54
N SER A 209 -29.60 51.37 15.46
CA SER A 209 -29.70 52.79 15.17
C SER A 209 -31.16 53.19 14.98
N SER A 210 -31.54 54.25 15.70
CA SER A 210 -32.68 55.15 15.50
C SER A 210 -34.08 54.71 15.95
N SER A 211 -34.45 55.21 17.12
CA SER A 211 -35.79 55.67 17.47
C SER A 211 -36.38 56.58 16.37
N PRO A 212 -37.60 56.34 15.87
CA PRO A 212 -38.34 57.36 15.15
C PRO A 212 -39.03 58.29 16.16
N SER A 213 -38.40 59.42 16.44
CA SER A 213 -39.07 60.56 17.06
C SER A 213 -39.95 61.27 16.03
N SER A 214 -41.24 60.97 15.99
CA SER A 214 -42.24 61.91 15.45
C SER A 214 -43.62 61.66 16.05
N SER A 215 -44.08 62.68 16.76
CA SER A 215 -45.42 62.98 17.25
C SER A 215 -46.58 62.59 16.32
N SER A 216 -47.66 61.99 16.86
CA SER A 216 -48.92 62.70 17.14
C SER A 216 -50.10 61.73 17.40
N SER A 217 -50.70 61.90 18.58
CA SER A 217 -52.13 61.78 18.91
C SER A 217 -52.94 60.50 18.60
N HIS A 218 -53.50 59.97 19.70
CA HIS A 218 -54.84 59.40 19.91
C HIS A 218 -55.01 57.87 20.03
N SER A 219 -55.70 57.55 21.14
CA SER A 219 -56.60 56.41 21.38
C SER A 219 -56.01 55.08 21.86
N ARG A 220 -56.08 54.95 23.19
CA ARG A 220 -56.39 53.77 24.00
C ARG A 220 -56.67 52.47 23.23
N SER A 221 -55.78 51.51 23.37
CA SER A 221 -56.11 50.08 23.47
C SER A 221 -55.02 49.36 24.25
N HIS A 222 -55.42 48.63 25.29
CA HIS A 222 -54.58 47.77 26.10
C HIS A 222 -53.96 46.66 25.24
N HIS A 223 -52.63 46.64 25.15
CA HIS A 223 -51.89 45.44 24.76
C HIS A 223 -50.62 45.39 25.61
N PHE A 224 -50.43 44.27 26.29
CA PHE A 224 -49.19 43.92 26.98
C PHE A 224 -48.04 43.90 25.96
N THR A 225 -47.31 45.01 25.82
CA THR A 225 -46.00 45.05 25.18
C THR A 225 -44.96 45.05 26.28
N SER A 226 -44.65 43.86 26.79
CA SER A 226 -43.35 43.60 27.38
C SER A 226 -42.35 43.80 26.25
N GLY A 227 -41.70 44.96 26.22
CA GLY A 227 -40.67 45.31 25.24
C GLY A 227 -39.48 44.39 25.43
N GLU A 228 -39.51 43.22 24.80
CA GLU A 228 -38.32 42.44 24.53
C GLU A 228 -37.50 43.26 23.52
N ASP A 229 -36.48 43.94 24.03
CA ASP A 229 -35.42 44.53 23.23
C ASP A 229 -34.76 43.40 22.45
N VAL A 230 -35.15 43.22 21.19
CA VAL A 230 -34.66 42.14 20.33
C VAL A 230 -33.23 42.49 19.92
N ALA A 231 -32.27 42.09 20.74
CA ALA A 231 -30.85 42.19 20.41
C ALA A 231 -30.52 41.24 19.25
N VAL A 232 -30.24 41.81 18.07
CA VAL A 232 -29.80 41.06 16.89
C VAL A 232 -28.28 40.92 16.94
N TYR A 233 -27.79 39.70 17.17
CA TYR A 233 -26.36 39.41 17.17
C TYR A 233 -25.89 38.97 15.78
N ALA A 234 -24.83 39.60 15.28
CA ALA A 234 -24.13 39.17 14.07
C ALA A 234 -22.95 38.27 14.43
N THR A 235 -22.75 37.18 13.67
CA THR A 235 -21.62 36.26 13.88
C THR A 235 -20.36 36.81 13.21
N VAL A 236 -19.28 36.96 13.99
CA VAL A 236 -17.97 37.37 13.46
C VAL A 236 -17.11 36.14 13.18
N PRO A 237 -16.58 35.98 11.95
CA PRO A 237 -15.67 34.88 11.63
C PRO A 237 -14.38 34.95 12.45
N VAL A 238 -14.08 33.87 13.19
CA VAL A 238 -12.94 33.77 14.13
C VAL A 238 -11.55 33.83 13.46
N GLY A 239 -11.50 33.89 12.13
CA GLY A 239 -10.25 33.98 11.37
C GLY A 239 -9.92 35.38 10.83
N SER A 240 -10.84 36.34 10.93
CA SER A 240 -10.68 37.68 10.35
C SER A 240 -10.48 38.78 11.38
N MET A 241 -10.47 38.47 12.68
CA MET A 241 -10.41 39.47 13.75
C MET A 241 -9.54 38.98 14.90
N SER A 242 -8.70 39.85 15.45
CA SER A 242 -7.85 39.54 16.60
C SER A 242 -8.68 39.49 17.89
N GLU A 243 -8.21 38.74 18.89
CA GLU A 243 -8.87 38.67 20.21
C GLU A 243 -8.88 40.04 20.92
N GLU A 244 -7.86 40.85 20.67
CA GLU A 244 -7.73 42.21 21.18
C GLU A 244 -8.80 43.14 20.60
N ASP A 245 -9.06 43.07 19.29
CA ASP A 245 -10.12 43.84 18.63
C ASP A 245 -11.52 43.45 19.12
N ALA A 246 -11.75 42.15 19.39
CA ALA A 246 -13.03 41.67 19.92
C ALA A 246 -13.34 42.23 21.31
N ARG A 247 -12.31 42.30 22.18
CA ARG A 247 -12.44 42.91 23.51
C ARG A 247 -12.70 44.41 23.43
N ASN A 248 -12.05 45.10 22.48
CA ASN A 248 -12.22 46.53 22.28
C ASN A 248 -13.64 46.90 21.80
N MET A 249 -14.34 45.98 21.14
CA MET A 249 -15.73 46.15 20.69
C MET A 249 -16.79 45.67 21.69
N HIS A 250 -16.41 45.36 22.93
CA HIS A 250 -17.31 44.79 23.93
C HIS A 250 -18.08 43.54 23.44
N ALA A 251 -17.44 42.73 22.59
CA ALA A 251 -18.06 41.53 22.06
C ALA A 251 -18.24 40.49 23.18
N THR A 252 -19.45 39.92 23.29
CA THR A 252 -19.75 38.87 24.26
C THR A 252 -19.33 37.52 23.70
N GLU A 253 -18.59 36.75 24.50
CA GLU A 253 -18.14 35.43 24.10
C GLU A 253 -19.24 34.40 24.30
N ALA A 254 -19.49 33.59 23.28
CA ALA A 254 -20.39 32.45 23.37
C ALA A 254 -19.75 31.20 22.78
N TRP A 255 -20.08 30.06 23.38
CA TRP A 255 -19.65 28.75 22.91
C TRP A 255 -20.82 28.11 22.18
N ILE A 256 -20.71 27.94 20.87
CA ILE A 256 -21.75 27.30 20.07
C ILE A 256 -21.28 25.90 19.68
N ALA A 257 -22.14 24.91 19.95
CA ALA A 257 -22.00 23.60 19.34
C ALA A 257 -22.19 23.79 17.83
N PRO A 258 -21.20 23.45 16.99
CA PRO A 258 -21.32 23.64 15.55
C PRO A 258 -22.59 22.95 15.05
N PRO A 259 -23.35 23.55 14.10
CA PRO A 259 -24.54 22.94 13.52
C PRO A 259 -24.11 21.68 12.75
N GLY A 260 -24.05 20.57 13.46
CA GLY A 260 -23.80 19.25 12.91
C GLY A 260 -25.01 18.82 12.10
N THR A 261 -24.76 18.34 10.89
CA THR A 261 -25.65 17.62 9.97
C THR A 261 -26.20 16.30 10.54
N GLY A 262 -26.68 16.31 11.79
CA GLY A 262 -27.14 15.11 12.46
C GLY A 262 -27.28 15.25 13.97
N ALA A 263 -27.91 16.32 14.46
CA ALA A 263 -28.69 16.14 15.69
C ALA A 263 -29.88 15.24 15.30
N PRO A 264 -30.06 14.04 15.89
CA PRO A 264 -31.32 13.35 15.73
C PRO A 264 -32.37 14.32 16.25
N ARG A 265 -33.34 14.66 15.40
CA ARG A 265 -34.60 15.24 15.86
C ARG A 265 -35.02 14.41 17.05
N THR A 266 -34.96 14.99 18.24
CA THR A 266 -35.67 14.48 19.39
C THR A 266 -37.14 14.67 19.05
N HIS A 267 -37.68 13.69 18.31
CA HIS A 267 -39.11 13.43 18.30
C HIS A 267 -39.46 13.22 19.76
N ARG A 268 -40.02 14.29 20.34
CA ARG A 268 -40.65 14.33 21.63
C ARG A 268 -41.89 13.44 21.52
N HIS A 269 -41.69 12.13 21.52
CA HIS A 269 -42.76 11.16 21.69
C HIS A 269 -43.17 11.25 23.16
N SER A 270 -44.23 12.02 23.39
CA SER A 270 -45.08 11.90 24.55
C SER A 270 -45.55 10.44 24.67
N HIS A 271 -44.88 9.66 25.51
CA HIS A 271 -45.33 8.33 25.90
C HIS A 271 -46.55 8.48 26.81
N SER A 272 -47.73 8.29 26.23
CA SER A 272 -48.93 7.91 26.96
C SER A 272 -48.77 6.46 27.41
N HIS A 273 -48.75 6.27 28.73
CA HIS A 273 -48.87 4.98 29.37
C HIS A 273 -50.14 4.25 28.88
N SER A 274 -49.96 3.07 28.29
CA SER A 274 -51.02 2.07 28.23
C SER A 274 -50.42 0.71 28.56
N HIS A 275 -50.81 0.22 29.73
CA HIS A 275 -50.63 -1.15 30.16
C HIS A 275 -51.41 -2.07 29.23
N ALA A 276 -50.75 -3.08 28.68
CA ALA A 276 -51.44 -4.27 28.19
C ALA A 276 -50.54 -5.49 28.39
N HIS A 277 -50.96 -6.32 29.34
CA HIS A 277 -50.58 -7.73 29.44
C HIS A 277 -50.94 -8.46 28.15
N SER A 278 -50.10 -9.40 27.68
CA SER A 278 -50.56 -10.75 27.27
C SER A 278 -49.48 -11.61 26.60
N HIS A 279 -49.33 -12.82 27.16
CA HIS A 279 -49.17 -14.13 26.53
C HIS A 279 -47.93 -14.49 25.67
N SER A 280 -47.08 -15.30 26.31
CA SER A 280 -46.65 -16.65 25.89
C SER A 280 -47.08 -17.17 24.51
N ARG A 281 -46.10 -17.65 23.71
CA ARG A 281 -46.10 -18.92 22.93
C ARG A 281 -44.77 -19.07 22.18
N SER A 282 -43.88 -19.94 22.64
CA SER A 282 -43.47 -21.20 21.98
C SER A 282 -43.76 -21.31 20.48
N HIS A 283 -42.71 -21.58 19.67
CA HIS A 283 -42.53 -22.68 18.70
C HIS A 283 -41.26 -22.35 17.88
N ARG A 284 -40.17 -23.14 18.00
CA ARG A 284 -39.82 -24.39 17.29
C ARG A 284 -39.57 -24.24 15.77
N HIS A 285 -38.33 -24.60 15.41
CA HIS A 285 -37.81 -25.21 14.17
C HIS A 285 -38.11 -24.62 12.79
N SER A 286 -37.05 -24.34 12.05
CA SER A 286 -36.97 -24.66 10.61
C SER A 286 -35.51 -24.71 10.15
N HIS A 287 -35.07 -25.92 9.76
CA HIS A 287 -33.88 -26.14 8.96
C HIS A 287 -34.18 -25.79 7.49
N SER A 288 -33.23 -25.17 6.78
CA SER A 288 -33.18 -25.31 5.32
C SER A 288 -31.74 -25.29 4.82
N LEU A 289 -31.14 -26.48 4.75
CA LEU A 289 -30.17 -26.84 3.72
C LEU A 289 -30.98 -27.29 2.50
N SER A 290 -30.76 -26.68 1.33
CA SER A 290 -30.83 -27.34 0.00
C SER A 290 -30.78 -26.27 -1.09
N GLY A 291 -29.80 -26.39 -1.99
CA GLY A 291 -29.63 -25.52 -3.15
C GLY A 291 -28.54 -26.07 -4.07
N ARG A 292 -28.73 -27.30 -4.52
CA ARG A 292 -27.91 -28.03 -5.51
C ARG A 292 -28.79 -28.23 -6.74
N ALA A 293 -28.37 -27.78 -7.93
CA ALA A 293 -28.55 -28.48 -9.22
C ALA A 293 -28.15 -27.63 -10.45
N ALA A 294 -27.74 -28.36 -11.50
CA ALA A 294 -27.38 -28.02 -12.88
C ALA A 294 -25.86 -27.91 -13.09
N ASP A 295 -25.11 -28.96 -13.44
CA ASP A 295 -25.34 -30.17 -14.26
C ASP A 295 -25.49 -29.86 -15.76
N ALA A 296 -24.40 -30.07 -16.51
CA ALA A 296 -24.38 -30.21 -17.98
C ALA A 296 -23.17 -31.07 -18.41
N ARG A 297 -23.43 -32.38 -18.47
CA ARG A 297 -23.05 -33.40 -19.49
C ARG A 297 -21.75 -33.19 -20.30
N GLN A 298 -20.76 -34.10 -20.22
CA GLN A 298 -20.73 -35.49 -20.71
C GLN A 298 -20.37 -35.61 -22.20
N ALA A 299 -19.13 -36.02 -22.48
CA ALA A 299 -18.75 -36.76 -23.68
C ALA A 299 -17.65 -37.76 -23.28
N ALA A 300 -18.01 -39.03 -23.28
CA ALA A 300 -17.14 -40.18 -23.13
C ALA A 300 -17.42 -41.11 -24.33
N ALA A 301 -16.37 -41.64 -24.94
CA ALA A 301 -16.29 -42.92 -25.66
C ALA A 301 -14.85 -43.07 -26.22
N PRO A 302 -14.41 -44.25 -26.69
CA PRO A 302 -14.06 -45.42 -25.90
C PRO A 302 -12.64 -45.94 -26.22
N THR A 303 -12.28 -47.00 -25.50
CA THR A 303 -11.12 -47.91 -25.63
C THR A 303 -10.86 -48.43 -27.04
N ASP A 304 -9.58 -48.61 -27.38
CA ASP A 304 -9.11 -49.75 -28.19
C ASP A 304 -7.81 -50.29 -27.59
N ASP A 305 -7.89 -51.57 -27.23
CA ASP A 305 -6.80 -52.45 -26.84
C ASP A 305 -5.96 -52.88 -28.05
N GLU A 306 -4.78 -53.43 -27.75
CA GLU A 306 -4.19 -54.58 -28.45
C GLU A 306 -3.59 -54.37 -29.85
N LYS A 307 -2.25 -54.26 -29.90
CA LYS A 307 -1.49 -55.13 -30.81
C LYS A 307 -0.13 -55.52 -30.27
N ALA A 308 0.05 -56.83 -30.27
CA ALA A 308 1.15 -57.62 -29.76
C ALA A 308 2.51 -57.37 -30.45
N ALA A 309 3.53 -57.80 -29.70
CA ALA A 309 4.84 -58.30 -30.10
C ALA A 309 5.02 -58.66 -31.59
N PHE A 310 6.22 -58.44 -32.14
CA PHE A 310 6.97 -59.42 -32.92
C PHE A 310 8.39 -58.90 -33.24
N LEU A 311 9.41 -59.61 -32.71
CA LEU A 311 10.77 -59.93 -33.25
C LEU A 311 11.62 -58.81 -33.91
N ALA A 312 12.93 -58.68 -33.71
CA ALA A 312 13.99 -59.64 -33.37
C ALA A 312 15.18 -58.92 -32.72
#